data_AF-A0A523SN18-F1
#
_entry.id   AF-A0A523SN18-F1
#
_cell.length_a   1.000
_cell.length_b   1.000
_cell.length_c   1.000
_cell.angle_alpha   90.00
_cell.angle_beta   90.00
_cell.angle_gamma   90.00
#
_symmetry.space_group_name_H-M   'P 1'
#
loop_
_entity.id
_entity.type
_entity.pdbx_description
1 polymer ?
#
loop_
_entity_poly.entity_id
_entity_poly.type
_entity_poly.pdbx_seq_one_letter_code
_entity_poly.pdbx_strand_id
1 'polypeptide(L)'
;METRERLIELIRAQIEVEKENVRQVTETEKKVDNAAAKLSLLEIRLDSQKHADILNGILEVLSGVPPSQTLWEYRISRYIDPFLVKGELESHEKREARMIDHVEEEIKQTKDEGIKLLLQHVLEDERKHHKILETIVKHLHKVNP
;
A
#
# COMPACT_ATOMS: atom_id res chain seq x y z
N MET A 1 21.80 17.98 -9.76
CA MET A 1 22.48 16.81 -9.15
C MET A 1 22.24 16.76 -7.65
N GLU A 2 22.53 17.85 -6.94
CA GLU A 2 22.35 18.02 -5.48
C GLU A 2 20.94 17.62 -4.96
N THR A 3 19.87 17.91 -5.70
CA THR A 3 18.49 17.56 -5.30
C THR A 3 18.18 16.06 -5.38
N ARG A 4 18.77 15.33 -6.34
CA ARG A 4 18.51 13.89 -6.53
C ARG A 4 19.26 13.06 -5.50
N GLU A 5 20.52 13.42 -5.25
CA GLU A 5 21.34 12.77 -4.21
C GLU A 5 20.73 13.00 -2.83
N ARG A 6 20.33 14.23 -2.52
CA ARG A 6 19.60 14.55 -1.27
C ARG A 6 18.30 13.75 -1.12
N LEU A 7 17.54 13.56 -2.21
CA LEU A 7 16.33 12.72 -2.18
C LEU A 7 16.66 11.25 -1.89
N ILE A 8 17.70 10.71 -2.52
CA ILE A 8 18.16 9.34 -2.27
C ILE A 8 18.57 9.15 -0.81
N GLU A 9 19.30 10.10 -0.24
CA GLU A 9 19.70 10.07 1.17
C GLU A 9 18.50 10.12 2.11
N LEU A 10 17.53 11.00 1.83
CA LEU A 10 16.29 11.08 2.61
C LEU A 10 15.53 9.76 2.57
N ILE A 11 15.39 9.14 1.40
CA ILE A 11 14.69 7.86 1.24
C ILE A 11 15.41 6.76 2.03
N ARG A 12 16.75 6.70 1.96
CA ARG A 12 17.55 5.73 2.74
C ARG A 12 17.36 5.91 4.23
N ALA A 13 17.38 7.15 4.72
CA ALA A 13 17.14 7.45 6.12
C ALA A 13 15.73 7.00 6.56
N GLN A 14 14.72 7.27 5.75
CA GLN A 14 13.35 6.85 6.04
C GLN A 14 13.21 5.32 6.07
N ILE A 15 13.87 4.58 5.18
CA ILE A 15 13.87 3.10 5.22
C ILE A 15 14.36 2.58 6.56
N GLU A 16 15.42 3.16 7.11
CA GLU A 16 15.95 2.75 8.41
C GLU A 16 15.00 3.09 9.57
N VAL A 17 14.29 4.22 9.49
CA VAL A 17 13.21 4.56 10.43
C VAL A 17 12.09 3.51 10.38
N GLU A 18 11.63 3.13 9.20
CA GLU A 18 10.56 2.13 9.05
C GLU A 18 10.98 0.75 9.55
N LYS A 19 12.21 0.31 9.26
CA LYS A 19 12.75 -0.96 9.79
C LYS A 19 12.83 -0.94 11.32
N GLU A 20 13.21 0.19 11.89
CA GLU A 20 13.27 0.34 13.34
C GLU A 20 11.88 0.31 13.98
N ASN A 21 10.90 0.97 13.36
CA ASN A 21 9.49 0.87 13.78
C ASN A 21 9.00 -0.57 13.76
N VAL A 22 9.30 -1.34 12.69
CA VAL A 22 8.95 -2.78 12.63
C VAL A 22 9.51 -3.52 13.85
N ARG A 23 10.78 -3.30 14.20
CA ARG A 23 11.41 -3.94 15.36
C ARG A 23 10.73 -3.55 16.67
N GLN A 24 10.53 -2.26 16.90
CA GLN A 24 9.97 -1.75 18.16
C GLN A 24 8.50 -2.17 18.36
N VAL A 25 7.70 -2.13 17.30
CA VAL A 25 6.30 -2.55 17.34
C VAL A 25 6.20 -4.06 17.56
N THR A 26 7.07 -4.87 16.93
CA THR A 26 7.15 -6.32 17.19
C THR A 26 7.39 -6.63 18.67
N GLU A 27 8.31 -5.91 19.31
CA GLU A 27 8.60 -6.12 20.74
C GLU A 27 7.47 -5.63 21.65
N THR A 28 6.70 -4.65 21.21
CA THR A 28 5.51 -4.16 21.94
C THR A 28 4.35 -5.14 21.80
N GLU A 29 4.11 -5.66 20.60
CA GLU A 29 3.08 -6.66 20.29
C GLU A 29 3.20 -7.90 21.18
N LYS A 30 4.42 -8.37 21.44
CA LYS A 30 4.72 -9.51 22.33
C LYS A 30 4.32 -9.30 23.79
N LYS A 31 4.17 -8.05 24.24
CA LYS A 31 3.93 -7.68 25.65
C LYS A 31 2.47 -7.40 25.96
N VAL A 32 1.61 -7.40 24.96
CA VAL A 32 0.18 -7.09 25.09
C VAL A 32 -0.60 -8.39 25.02
N ASP A 33 -1.56 -8.61 25.91
CA ASP A 33 -2.42 -9.81 25.88
C ASP A 33 -3.82 -9.57 25.29
N ASN A 34 -4.20 -8.30 25.09
CA ASN A 34 -5.47 -7.95 24.48
C ASN A 34 -5.45 -8.21 22.97
N ALA A 35 -6.40 -9.00 22.47
CA ALA A 35 -6.48 -9.40 21.06
C ALA A 35 -6.63 -8.21 20.11
N ALA A 36 -7.49 -7.24 20.43
CA ALA A 36 -7.69 -6.05 19.60
C ALA A 36 -6.41 -5.22 19.51
N ALA A 37 -5.73 -4.99 20.64
CA ALA A 37 -4.47 -4.26 20.67
C ALA A 37 -3.34 -5.00 19.92
N LYS A 38 -3.29 -6.34 19.98
CA LYS A 38 -2.35 -7.12 19.13
C LYS A 38 -2.61 -6.91 17.65
N LEU A 39 -3.88 -6.95 17.23
CA LEU A 39 -4.26 -6.75 15.83
C LEU A 39 -3.90 -5.34 15.34
N SER A 40 -4.11 -4.31 16.14
CA SER A 40 -3.71 -2.94 15.79
C SER A 40 -2.18 -2.77 15.71
N LEU A 41 -1.42 -3.42 16.60
CA LEU A 41 0.05 -3.38 16.53
C LEU A 41 0.58 -4.17 15.32
N LEU A 42 -0.06 -5.29 14.98
CA LEU A 42 0.22 -6.04 13.76
C LEU A 42 0.03 -5.17 12.52
N GLU A 43 -1.08 -4.44 12.43
CA GLU A 43 -1.37 -3.51 11.34
C GLU A 43 -0.27 -2.46 11.18
N ILE A 44 0.11 -1.77 12.25
CA ILE A 44 1.19 -0.77 12.24
C ILE A 44 2.50 -1.38 11.75
N ARG A 45 2.83 -2.58 12.23
CA ARG A 45 4.05 -3.30 11.83
C ARG A 45 4.05 -3.63 10.34
N LEU A 46 2.93 -4.11 9.82
CA LEU A 46 2.76 -4.41 8.39
C LEU A 46 2.85 -3.14 7.55
N ASP A 47 2.32 -2.02 8.04
CA ASP A 47 2.39 -0.73 7.36
C ASP A 47 3.80 -0.18 7.29
N SER A 48 4.58 -0.23 8.37
CA SER A 48 6.00 0.15 8.31
C SER A 48 6.81 -0.76 7.38
N GLN A 49 6.54 -2.06 7.35
CA GLN A 49 7.18 -2.96 6.39
C GLN A 49 6.82 -2.57 4.94
N LYS A 50 5.53 -2.35 4.66
CA LYS A 50 5.03 -1.87 3.36
C LYS A 50 5.71 -0.57 2.94
N HIS A 51 5.88 0.39 3.86
CA HIS A 51 6.56 1.65 3.57
C HIS A 51 8.03 1.45 3.21
N ALA A 52 8.76 0.63 3.97
CA ALA A 52 10.15 0.29 3.65
C ALA A 52 10.28 -0.33 2.24
N ASP A 53 9.37 -1.24 1.88
CA ASP A 53 9.37 -1.91 0.57
C ASP A 53 9.06 -0.94 -0.57
N ILE A 54 8.09 -0.03 -0.39
CA ILE A 54 7.79 1.03 -1.35
C ILE A 54 9.02 1.93 -1.56
N LEU A 55 9.67 2.35 -0.47
CA LEU A 55 10.85 3.21 -0.51
C LEU A 55 12.04 2.53 -1.21
N ASN A 56 12.25 1.23 -0.96
CA ASN A 56 13.23 0.42 -1.69
C ASN A 56 12.92 0.38 -3.19
N GLY A 57 11.66 0.12 -3.55
CA GLY A 57 11.23 0.16 -4.95
C GLY A 57 11.46 1.52 -5.61
N ILE A 58 11.24 2.62 -4.88
CA ILE A 58 11.57 3.97 -5.38
C ILE A 58 13.09 4.10 -5.62
N LEU A 59 13.95 3.64 -4.71
CA LEU A 59 15.41 3.69 -4.90
C LEU A 59 15.88 2.88 -6.11
N GLU A 60 15.35 1.66 -6.27
CA GLU A 60 15.67 0.81 -7.42
C GLU A 60 15.31 1.49 -8.74
N VAL A 61 14.10 2.06 -8.80
CA VAL A 61 13.63 2.73 -10.01
C VAL A 61 14.42 4.02 -10.25
N LEU A 62 14.70 4.81 -9.20
CA LEU A 62 15.55 6.00 -9.30
C LEU A 62 16.97 5.68 -9.78
N SER A 63 17.45 4.44 -9.67
CA SER A 63 18.77 4.06 -10.17
C SER A 63 18.77 3.71 -11.66
N GLY A 64 17.61 3.36 -12.24
CA GLY A 64 17.48 2.91 -13.63
C GLY A 64 16.69 3.83 -14.57
N VAL A 65 15.89 4.75 -14.04
CA VAL A 65 15.06 5.67 -14.85
C VAL A 65 15.89 6.78 -15.49
N PRO A 66 15.85 6.93 -16.83
CA PRO A 66 16.39 8.10 -17.50
C PRO A 66 15.75 9.39 -16.97
N PRO A 67 16.49 10.49 -16.79
CA PRO A 67 15.94 11.75 -16.30
C PRO A 67 14.75 12.31 -17.12
N SER A 68 14.59 11.84 -18.36
CA SER A 68 13.53 12.22 -19.28
C SER A 68 12.22 11.42 -19.14
N GLN A 69 12.15 10.43 -18.24
CA GLN A 69 10.98 9.57 -18.04
C GLN A 69 10.48 9.65 -16.60
N THR A 70 9.16 9.55 -16.43
CA THR A 70 8.51 9.36 -15.15
C THR A 70 8.57 7.89 -14.70
N LEU A 71 8.40 7.65 -13.40
CA LEU A 71 8.34 6.28 -12.85
C LEU A 71 7.25 5.43 -13.51
N TRP A 72 6.11 6.06 -13.86
CA TRP A 72 4.98 5.40 -14.53
C TRP A 72 5.33 4.93 -15.94
N GLU A 73 6.01 5.76 -16.73
CA GLU A 73 6.43 5.43 -18.10
C GLU A 73 7.47 4.29 -18.11
N TYR A 74 8.43 4.33 -17.17
CA TYR A 74 9.51 3.35 -17.12
C TYR A 74 9.03 1.96 -16.69
N ARG A 75 8.19 1.86 -15.65
CA ARG A 75 7.79 0.56 -15.08
C ARG A 75 6.78 -0.22 -15.94
N ILE A 76 5.88 0.45 -16.65
CA ILE A 76 4.84 -0.23 -17.46
C ILE A 76 5.45 -0.91 -18.70
N SER A 77 6.55 -0.36 -19.24
CA SER A 77 7.15 -0.84 -20.49
C SER A 77 7.84 -2.22 -20.45
N ARG A 78 8.17 -2.74 -19.26
CA ARG A 78 9.24 -3.76 -19.14
C ARG A 78 8.80 -5.21 -18.91
N TYR A 79 7.56 -5.51 -18.49
CA TYR A 79 7.28 -6.86 -17.96
C TYR A 79 5.93 -7.51 -18.22
N ILE A 80 4.96 -6.87 -18.89
CA ILE A 80 3.58 -7.37 -18.83
C ILE A 80 2.84 -7.11 -20.14
N ASP A 81 2.07 -8.11 -20.61
CA ASP A 81 0.99 -7.89 -21.58
C ASP A 81 -0.02 -6.91 -20.97
N PRO A 82 -0.09 -5.66 -21.44
CA PRO A 82 -0.92 -4.63 -20.83
C PRO A 82 -2.40 -5.01 -20.79
N PHE A 83 -2.87 -5.86 -21.71
CA PHE A 83 -4.26 -6.30 -21.76
C PHE A 83 -4.59 -7.33 -20.67
N LEU A 84 -3.70 -8.28 -20.41
CA LEU A 84 -3.92 -9.32 -19.40
C LEU A 84 -3.98 -8.71 -18.00
N VAL A 85 -3.01 -7.85 -17.66
CA VAL A 85 -2.98 -7.22 -16.33
C VAL A 85 -4.07 -6.17 -16.16
N LYS A 86 -4.47 -5.46 -17.22
CA LYS A 86 -5.63 -4.58 -17.15
C LYS A 86 -6.90 -5.35 -16.74
N GLY A 87 -7.17 -6.49 -17.38
CA GLY A 87 -8.36 -7.29 -17.06
C GLY A 87 -8.37 -7.81 -15.62
N GLU A 88 -7.21 -8.23 -15.11
CA GLU A 88 -7.07 -8.67 -13.71
C GLU A 88 -7.27 -7.51 -12.72
N LEU A 89 -6.69 -6.33 -13.01
CA LEU A 89 -6.82 -5.15 -12.15
C LEU A 89 -8.26 -4.61 -12.11
N GLU A 90 -8.95 -4.53 -13.25
CA GLU A 90 -10.36 -4.12 -13.30
C GLU A 90 -11.27 -5.14 -12.57
N SER A 91 -10.94 -6.43 -12.65
CA SER A 91 -11.64 -7.47 -11.88
C SER A 91 -11.43 -7.29 -10.37
N HIS A 92 -10.21 -6.94 -9.97
CA HIS A 92 -9.87 -6.66 -8.57
C HIS A 92 -10.58 -5.41 -8.05
N GLU A 93 -10.58 -4.32 -8.82
CA GLU A 93 -11.28 -3.07 -8.47
C GLU A 93 -12.77 -3.31 -8.19
N LYS A 94 -13.43 -4.14 -9.00
CA LYS A 94 -14.83 -4.55 -8.80
C LYS A 94 -15.01 -5.42 -7.55
N ARG A 95 -14.03 -6.23 -7.18
CA ARG A 95 -14.07 -7.04 -5.94
C ARG A 95 -13.96 -6.13 -4.73
N GLU A 96 -13.07 -5.14 -4.75
CA GLU A 96 -12.93 -4.18 -3.66
C GLU A 96 -14.21 -3.38 -3.43
N ALA A 97 -14.86 -2.89 -4.50
CA ALA A 97 -16.13 -2.18 -4.38
C ALA A 97 -17.20 -3.02 -3.66
N ARG A 98 -17.29 -4.32 -3.99
CA ARG A 98 -18.21 -5.24 -3.31
C ARG A 98 -17.83 -5.51 -1.86
N MET A 99 -16.54 -5.58 -1.54
CA MET A 99 -16.09 -5.75 -0.15
C MET A 99 -16.41 -4.52 0.69
N ILE A 100 -16.19 -3.32 0.15
CA ILE A 100 -16.58 -2.05 0.80
C ILE A 100 -18.07 -2.08 1.16
N ASP A 101 -18.94 -2.36 0.19
CA ASP A 101 -20.38 -2.42 0.42
C ASP A 101 -20.77 -3.44 1.50
N HIS A 102 -20.12 -4.61 1.48
CA HIS A 102 -20.38 -5.67 2.45
C HIS A 102 -19.93 -5.29 3.86
N VAL A 103 -18.70 -4.78 4.02
CA VAL A 103 -18.15 -4.38 5.32
C VAL A 103 -18.93 -3.21 5.91
N GLU A 104 -19.36 -2.24 5.09
CA GLU A 104 -20.23 -1.15 5.54
C GLU A 104 -21.55 -1.66 6.13
N GLU A 105 -22.10 -2.73 5.57
CA GLU A 105 -23.33 -3.34 6.07
C GLU A 105 -23.10 -4.09 7.38
N GLU A 106 -22.03 -4.87 7.49
CA GLU A 106 -21.66 -5.58 8.72
C GLU A 106 -21.41 -4.60 9.89
N ILE A 107 -20.78 -3.45 9.63
CA ILE A 107 -20.56 -2.38 10.63
C ILE A 107 -21.89 -1.85 11.20
N LYS A 108 -22.94 -1.76 10.39
CA LYS A 108 -24.27 -1.28 10.86
C LYS A 108 -24.98 -2.32 11.72
N GLN A 109 -24.70 -3.60 11.50
CA GLN A 109 -25.40 -4.71 12.16
C GLN A 109 -24.74 -5.13 13.48
N THR A 110 -23.41 -4.95 13.61
CA THR A 110 -22.71 -5.30 14.85
C THR A 110 -22.99 -4.31 15.98
N LYS A 111 -23.18 -4.85 17.20
CA LYS A 111 -23.32 -4.07 18.44
C LYS A 111 -22.05 -4.08 19.29
N ASP A 112 -21.06 -4.88 18.91
CA ASP A 112 -19.78 -4.97 19.60
C ASP A 112 -18.85 -3.88 19.07
N GLU A 113 -18.51 -2.91 19.92
CA GLU A 113 -17.68 -1.77 19.54
C GLU A 113 -16.23 -2.18 19.21
N GLY A 114 -15.74 -3.31 19.74
CA GLY A 114 -14.43 -3.85 19.38
C GLY A 114 -14.43 -4.44 17.96
N ILE A 115 -15.46 -5.21 17.62
CA ILE A 115 -15.65 -5.71 16.24
C ILE A 115 -15.86 -4.55 15.28
N LYS A 116 -16.65 -3.55 15.67
CA LYS A 116 -16.92 -2.36 14.85
C LYS A 116 -15.64 -1.61 14.51
N LEU A 117 -14.75 -1.41 15.49
CA LEU A 117 -13.44 -0.77 15.29
C LEU A 117 -12.60 -1.55 14.27
N LEU A 118 -12.53 -2.89 14.40
CA LEU A 118 -11.76 -3.72 13.47
C LEU A 118 -12.32 -3.68 12.04
N LEU A 119 -13.66 -3.72 11.90
CA LEU A 119 -14.30 -3.61 10.59
C LEU A 119 -14.11 -2.22 9.96
N GLN A 120 -14.03 -1.16 10.78
CA GLN A 120 -13.71 0.18 10.29
C GLN A 120 -12.29 0.24 9.70
N HIS A 121 -11.30 -0.40 10.33
CA HIS A 121 -9.95 -0.47 9.76
C HIS A 121 -9.93 -1.21 8.42
N VAL A 122 -10.63 -2.36 8.33
CA VAL A 122 -10.78 -3.09 7.06
C VAL A 122 -11.42 -2.20 5.99
N LEU A 123 -12.50 -1.48 6.32
CA LEU A 123 -13.18 -0.59 5.39
C LEU A 123 -12.25 0.54 4.88
N GLU A 124 -11.44 1.12 5.76
CA GLU A 124 -10.47 2.16 5.40
C GLU A 124 -9.40 1.63 4.42
N ASP A 125 -8.91 0.42 4.68
CA ASP A 125 -7.95 -0.26 3.81
C ASP A 125 -8.55 -0.59 2.43
N GLU A 126 -9.77 -1.14 2.36
CA GLU A 126 -10.37 -1.45 1.05
C GLU A 126 -10.66 -0.20 0.22
N ARG A 127 -11.05 0.91 0.86
CA ARG A 127 -11.20 2.21 0.16
C ARG A 127 -9.87 2.70 -0.39
N LYS A 128 -8.78 2.53 0.36
CA LYS A 128 -7.43 2.88 -0.08
C LYS A 128 -6.97 1.97 -1.24
N HIS A 129 -7.17 0.66 -1.13
CA HIS A 129 -6.86 -0.31 -2.19
C HIS A 129 -7.61 0.00 -3.49
N HIS A 130 -8.92 0.23 -3.40
CA HIS A 130 -9.76 0.61 -4.53
C HIS A 130 -9.22 1.87 -5.24
N LYS A 131 -8.83 2.90 -4.46
CA LYS A 131 -8.28 4.14 -5.02
C LYS A 131 -6.93 3.95 -5.72
N ILE A 132 -6.08 3.09 -5.17
CA ILE A 132 -4.79 2.72 -5.78
C ILE A 132 -5.02 2.01 -7.12
N LEU A 133 -5.93 1.03 -7.15
CA LEU A 133 -6.26 0.28 -8.36
C LEU A 133 -6.83 1.17 -9.46
N GLU A 134 -7.78 2.05 -9.14
CA GLU A 134 -8.34 3.04 -10.07
C GLU A 134 -7.23 3.89 -10.70
N THR A 135 -6.25 4.32 -9.89
CA THR A 135 -5.12 5.11 -10.35
C THR A 135 -4.24 4.32 -11.31
N ILE A 136 -3.90 3.07 -10.99
CA ILE A 136 -3.09 2.20 -11.85
C ILE A 136 -3.80 1.97 -13.18
N VAL A 137 -5.08 1.59 -13.16
CA VAL A 137 -5.90 1.35 -14.37
C VAL A 137 -5.95 2.61 -15.24
N LYS A 138 -6.16 3.79 -14.65
CA LYS A 138 -6.15 5.07 -15.38
C LYS A 138 -4.81 5.36 -16.06
N HIS A 139 -3.68 5.01 -15.44
CA HIS A 139 -2.36 5.21 -16.03
C HIS A 139 -2.03 4.18 -17.12
N LEU A 140 -2.48 2.93 -16.98
CA LEU A 140 -2.35 1.91 -18.04
C LEU A 140 -3.07 2.33 -19.33
N HIS A 141 -4.25 2.94 -19.22
CA HIS A 141 -4.99 3.46 -20.37
C HIS A 141 -4.29 4.59 -21.13
N LYS A 142 -3.42 5.37 -20.46
CA LYS A 142 -2.72 6.50 -21.09
C LYS A 142 -1.47 6.09 -21.87
N VAL A 143 -0.87 4.95 -21.51
CA VAL A 143 0.34 4.44 -22.16
C VAL A 143 -0.01 3.69 -23.47
N ASN A 144 -1.28 3.36 -23.68
CA ASN A 144 -1.76 2.60 -24.84
C ASN A 144 -2.93 3.33 -25.55
N PRO A 145 -2.66 4.39 -26.34
CA PRO A 145 -3.66 5.03 -27.19
C PRO A 145 -4.07 4.18 -28.40
#